data_AF-A0A7J4JNU6-F1
#
_entry.id   AF-A0A7J4JNU6-F1
#
_cell.length_a   1.000
_cell.length_b   1.000
_cell.length_c   1.000
_cell.angle_alpha   90.00
_cell.angle_beta   90.00
_cell.angle_gamma   90.00
#
_symmetry.space_group_name_H-M   'P 1'
#
loop_
_entity.id
_entity.type
_entity.pdbx_description
1 polymer ?
#
loop_
_entity_poly.entity_id
_entity_poly.type
_entity_poly.pdbx_seq_one_letter_code
_entity_poly.pdbx_strand_id
1 'polypeptide(L)'
;MVKLADYVGGTSGMAKYVAESQAKQFMLVTECAMSDVLRVQFPGKQFIVPCALCPYMKKIHLEKALDVLIREANEITVPEPVRAKAERALQKMFELTS
;
A
#
# COMPACT_ATOMS: atom_id res chain seq x y z
N MET A 1 13.15 -13.84 -9.12
CA MET A 1 13.09 -12.53 -8.42
C MET A 1 13.07 -12.70 -6.90
N VAL A 2 12.06 -13.34 -6.29
CA VAL A 2 11.96 -13.50 -4.82
C VAL A 2 13.23 -14.04 -4.15
N LYS A 3 13.86 -15.08 -4.72
CA LYS A 3 15.11 -15.67 -4.17
C LYS A 3 16.36 -14.79 -4.26
N LEU A 4 16.29 -13.69 -5.01
CA LEU A 4 17.40 -12.75 -5.21
C LEU A 4 17.27 -11.49 -4.36
N ALA A 5 16.14 -11.33 -3.64
CA ALA A 5 15.86 -10.15 -2.85
C ALA A 5 16.37 -10.32 -1.42
N ASP A 6 16.98 -9.27 -0.86
CA ASP A 6 17.43 -9.25 0.54
C ASP A 6 16.26 -9.27 1.54
N TYR A 7 15.09 -8.81 1.11
CA TYR A 7 13.86 -8.82 1.89
C TYR A 7 12.64 -9.00 1.00
N VAL A 8 11.67 -9.78 1.48
CA VAL A 8 10.39 -10.03 0.82
C VAL A 8 9.28 -9.92 1.86
N GLY A 9 8.30 -9.05 1.59
CA GLY A 9 7.17 -8.83 2.49
C GLY A 9 6.19 -7.82 1.92
N GLY A 10 5.10 -7.56 2.66
CA GLY A 10 4.16 -6.49 2.33
C GLY A 10 4.80 -5.11 2.48
N THR A 11 4.14 -4.08 1.96
CA THR A 11 4.64 -2.69 1.94
C THR A 11 5.00 -2.17 3.34
N SER A 12 4.19 -2.48 4.35
CA SER A 12 4.49 -2.13 5.75
C SER A 12 5.74 -2.84 6.28
N GLY A 13 5.93 -4.12 5.92
CA GLY A 13 7.12 -4.88 6.29
C GLY A 13 8.38 -4.34 5.61
N MET A 14 8.27 -3.94 4.34
CA MET A 14 9.36 -3.30 3.61
C MET A 14 9.73 -1.94 4.22
N ALA A 15 8.75 -1.13 4.62
CA ALA A 15 9.01 0.15 5.31
C ALA A 15 9.74 -0.06 6.64
N LYS A 16 9.34 -1.08 7.41
CA LYS A 16 10.04 -1.48 8.64
C LYS A 16 11.48 -1.93 8.37
N TYR A 17 11.69 -2.78 7.37
CA TYR A 17 13.02 -3.23 6.96
C TYR A 17 13.92 -2.05 6.56
N VAL A 18 13.38 -1.09 5.79
CA VAL A 18 14.09 0.15 5.45
C VAL A 18 14.44 0.92 6.72
N ALA A 19 13.54 1.06 7.68
CA ALA A 19 13.80 1.80 8.93
C ALA A 19 14.96 1.19 9.74
N GLU A 20 14.98 -0.13 9.87
CA GLU A 20 15.96 -0.87 10.69
C GLU A 20 17.32 -1.05 10.00
N SER A 21 17.35 -1.01 8.65
CA SER A 21 18.57 -1.19 7.87
C SER A 21 19.50 0.04 7.90
N GLN A 22 20.80 -0.21 8.00
CA GLN A 22 21.86 0.80 7.88
C GLN A 22 22.26 1.11 6.42
N ALA A 23 21.70 0.38 5.45
CA ALA A 23 21.98 0.63 4.04
C ALA A 23 21.51 2.04 3.63
N LYS A 24 22.24 2.65 2.68
CA LYS A 24 21.91 3.97 2.13
C LYS A 24 21.10 3.89 0.85
N GLN A 25 21.12 2.75 0.17
CA GLN A 25 20.50 2.56 -1.14
C GLN A 25 19.57 1.35 -1.09
N PHE A 26 18.36 1.51 -1.64
CA PHE A 26 17.35 0.46 -1.69
C PHE A 26 16.75 0.38 -3.08
N MET A 27 16.76 -0.81 -3.67
CA MET A 27 15.99 -1.09 -4.89
C MET A 27 14.64 -1.69 -4.49
N LEU A 28 13.55 -0.96 -4.72
CA LEU A 28 12.21 -1.42 -4.41
C LEU A 28 11.58 -2.03 -5.65
N VAL A 29 11.20 -3.30 -5.59
CA VAL A 29 10.50 -4.00 -6.68
C VAL A 29 9.03 -4.09 -6.32
N THR A 30 8.33 -2.97 -6.46
CA THR A 30 6.91 -2.79 -6.08
C THR A 30 6.32 -1.58 -6.83
N GLU A 31 5.09 -1.20 -6.48
CA GLU A 31 4.41 -0.02 -7.05
C GLU A 31 5.16 1.28 -6.72
N CYS A 32 5.33 2.14 -7.72
CA CYS A 32 6.26 3.28 -7.63
C CYS A 32 5.89 4.33 -6.57
N ALA A 33 4.59 4.52 -6.26
CA ALA A 33 4.15 5.50 -5.28
C ALA A 33 4.61 5.15 -3.85
N MET A 34 4.95 3.89 -3.58
CA MET A 34 5.57 3.50 -2.32
C MET A 34 6.91 4.24 -2.08
N SER A 35 7.68 4.50 -3.14
CA SER A 35 8.94 5.23 -3.00
C SER A 35 8.74 6.69 -2.61
N ASP A 36 7.65 7.32 -3.03
CA ASP A 36 7.33 8.71 -2.66
C ASP A 36 7.15 8.81 -1.15
N VAL A 37 6.40 7.88 -0.56
CA VAL A 37 6.19 7.80 0.90
C VAL A 37 7.51 7.57 1.63
N LEU A 38 8.33 6.62 1.17
CA LEU A 38 9.59 6.30 1.83
C LEU A 38 10.65 7.40 1.71
N ARG A 39 10.68 8.16 0.60
CA ARG A 39 11.57 9.32 0.45
C ARG A 39 11.24 10.42 1.46
N VAL A 40 9.96 10.64 1.73
CA VAL A 40 9.51 11.62 2.75
C VAL A 40 9.89 11.15 4.15
N GLN A 41 9.68 9.86 4.45
CA GLN A 41 9.99 9.31 5.78
C GLN A 41 11.50 9.18 6.05
N PHE A 42 12.29 8.88 5.01
CA PHE A 42 13.73 8.60 5.13
C PHE A 42 14.56 9.42 4.13
N PRO A 43 14.64 10.75 4.29
CA PRO A 43 15.27 11.65 3.31
C PRO A 43 16.78 11.39 3.09
N GLY A 44 17.45 10.77 4.07
CA GLY A 44 18.87 10.39 3.95
C GLY A 44 19.13 9.08 3.20
N LYS A 45 18.08 8.38 2.75
CA LYS A 45 18.16 7.10 2.02
C LYS A 45 17.76 7.31 0.57
N GLN A 46 18.46 6.61 -0.32
CA GLN A 46 18.22 6.66 -1.76
C GLN A 46 17.40 5.46 -2.20
N PHE A 47 16.31 5.72 -2.92
CA PHE A 47 15.42 4.69 -3.43
C PHE A 47 15.54 4.61 -4.96
N ILE A 48 15.73 3.40 -5.47
CA ILE A 48 15.74 3.05 -6.89
C ILE A 48 14.48 2.23 -7.15
N VAL A 49 13.63 2.68 -8.07
CA VAL A 49 12.34 2.04 -8.36
C VAL A 49 12.17 1.85 -9.86
N PRO A 50 11.79 0.65 -10.33
CA PRO A 50 11.21 0.52 -11.65
C PRO A 50 9.84 1.20 -11.64
N CYS A 51 9.55 2.03 -12.63
CA CYS A 51 8.27 2.72 -12.71
C CYS A 51 7.17 1.72 -13.14
N ALA A 52 6.63 0.99 -12.17
CA ALA A 52 5.44 0.15 -12.31
C ALA A 52 4.28 0.87 -11.62
N LEU A 53 3.47 1.59 -12.40
CA LEU A 53 2.31 2.31 -11.89
C LEU A 53 1.05 1.47 -12.07
N CYS A 54 0.27 1.32 -11.00
CA CYS A 54 -1.06 0.72 -11.10
C CYS A 54 -2.02 1.71 -11.78
N PRO A 55 -2.63 1.36 -12.94
CA PRO A 55 -3.50 2.27 -13.68
C PRO A 55 -4.78 2.66 -12.93
N TYR A 56 -5.12 1.92 -11.87
CA TYR A 56 -6.31 2.17 -11.06
C TYR A 56 -6.04 3.05 -9.84
N MET A 57 -4.86 2.94 -9.21
CA MET A 57 -4.56 3.68 -7.97
C MET A 57 -4.50 5.19 -8.18
N LYS A 58 -3.94 5.64 -9.32
CA LYS A 58 -3.89 7.08 -9.65
C LYS A 58 -5.20 7.63 -10.22
N LYS A 59 -6.33 6.92 -10.15
CA LYS A 59 -7.65 7.50 -10.52
C LYS A 59 -8.17 8.49 -9.48
N ILE A 60 -7.62 8.44 -8.26
CA ILE A 60 -7.95 9.34 -7.15
C ILE A 60 -7.05 10.57 -7.27
N HIS A 61 -7.66 11.75 -7.37
CA HIS A 61 -6.99 13.06 -7.44
C HIS A 61 -7.61 14.01 -6.43
N LEU A 62 -6.93 15.10 -6.10
CA LEU A 62 -7.35 16.03 -5.05
C LEU A 62 -8.73 16.62 -5.31
N GLU A 63 -9.05 16.92 -6.57
CA GLU A 63 -10.33 17.48 -6.99
C GLU A 63 -11.48 16.49 -6.75
N LYS A 64 -11.26 15.19 -6.99
CA LYS A 64 -12.26 14.15 -6.74
C LYS A 64 -12.46 13.93 -5.24
N ALA A 65 -11.39 13.96 -4.46
CA ALA A 65 -11.48 13.86 -3.00
C ALA A 65 -12.28 15.04 -2.43
N LEU A 66 -12.02 16.26 -2.91
CA LEU A 66 -12.77 17.45 -2.53
C LEU A 66 -14.25 17.34 -2.91
N ASP A 67 -14.56 16.91 -4.13
CA ASP A 67 -15.95 16.76 -4.60
C ASP A 67 -16.74 15.77 -3.73
N VAL A 68 -16.12 14.64 -3.38
CA VAL A 68 -16.70 13.63 -2.49
C VAL A 68 -16.97 14.19 -1.09
N LEU A 69 -16.05 14.97 -0.54
CA LEU A 69 -16.22 15.59 0.79
C LEU A 69 -17.33 16.65 0.80
N ILE A 70 -17.47 17.44 -0.28
CA ILE A 70 -18.50 18.48 -0.38
C ILE A 70 -19.90 17.86 -0.56
N ARG A 71 -20.00 16.79 -1.35
CA ARG A 71 -21.28 16.21 -1.78
C ARG A 71 -21.70 14.99 -0.98
N GLU A 72 -20.85 14.51 -0.07
CA GLU A 72 -21.02 13.24 0.65
C GLU A 72 -21.35 12.07 -0.31
N ALA A 73 -20.72 12.07 -1.48
CA ALA A 73 -21.04 11.17 -2.59
C ALA A 73 -20.19 9.89 -2.58
N ASN A 74 -20.54 8.92 -3.43
CA ASN A 74 -19.84 7.63 -3.57
C ASN A 74 -19.93 6.71 -2.35
N GLU A 75 -21.06 6.73 -1.64
CA GLU A 75 -21.35 5.71 -0.61
C GLU A 75 -21.25 4.31 -1.23
N ILE A 76 -20.42 3.47 -0.61
CA ILE A 76 -20.23 2.07 -1.04
C ILE A 76 -21.28 1.22 -0.32
N THR A 77 -22.29 0.78 -1.06
CA THR A 77 -23.27 -0.18 -0.56
C THR A 77 -22.92 -1.58 -1.01
N VAL A 78 -23.06 -2.55 -0.11
CA VAL A 78 -22.78 -3.97 -0.38
C VAL A 78 -24.01 -4.78 0.01
N PRO A 79 -24.55 -5.66 -0.86
CA PRO A 79 -25.68 -6.49 -0.50
C PRO A 79 -25.40 -7.36 0.73
N GLU A 80 -26.34 -7.43 1.66
CA GLU A 80 -26.16 -8.15 2.94
C GLU A 80 -25.67 -9.60 2.77
N PRO A 81 -26.18 -10.40 1.81
CA PRO A 81 -25.68 -11.77 1.61
C PRO A 81 -24.20 -11.83 1.22
N VAL A 82 -23.67 -10.81 0.53
CA VAL A 82 -22.25 -10.70 0.16
C VAL A 82 -21.44 -10.23 1.36
N ARG A 83 -21.90 -9.18 2.05
CA ARG A 83 -21.26 -8.61 3.24
C ARG A 83 -21.06 -9.67 4.33
N ALA A 84 -22.11 -10.42 4.67
CA ALA A 84 -22.06 -11.45 5.71
C ALA A 84 -21.12 -12.61 5.39
N LYS A 85 -20.95 -12.97 4.11
CA LYS A 85 -19.99 -14.00 3.68
C LYS A 85 -18.54 -13.50 3.75
N ALA A 86 -18.31 -12.27 3.28
CA ALA A 86 -16.99 -11.64 3.32
C ALA A 86 -16.51 -11.42 4.77
N GLU A 87 -17.41 -10.98 5.65
CA GLU A 87 -17.12 -10.75 7.07
C GLU A 87 -16.58 -12.01 7.75
N ARG A 88 -17.20 -13.18 7.53
CA ARG A 88 -16.72 -14.44 8.14
C ARG A 88 -15.28 -14.77 7.72
N ALA A 89 -14.92 -14.54 6.46
CA ALA A 89 -13.56 -14.78 5.97
C ALA A 89 -12.56 -13.81 6.62
N LEU A 90 -12.94 -12.53 6.75
CA LEU A 90 -12.11 -11.52 7.39
C LEU A 90 -11.93 -11.78 8.90
N GLN A 91 -13.01 -12.12 9.61
CA GLN A 91 -12.95 -12.50 11.03
C GLN A 91 -11.99 -13.68 11.23
N LYS A 92 -12.08 -14.70 10.38
CA LYS A 92 -11.18 -15.85 10.48
C LYS A 92 -9.72 -15.48 10.21
N MET A 93 -9.46 -14.58 9.26
CA MET A 93 -8.12 -14.06 9.01
C MET A 93 -7.55 -13.38 10.26
N PHE A 94 -8.33 -12.53 10.92
CA PHE A 94 -7.88 -11.85 12.15
C PHE A 94 -7.64 -12.83 13.30
N GLU A 95 -8.51 -13.81 13.52
CA GLU A 95 -8.31 -14.85 14.55
C GLU A 95 -6.99 -15.63 14.40
N LEU A 96 -6.49 -15.77 13.16
CA LEU A 96 -5.29 -16.54 12.85
C LEU A 96 -4.01 -15.70 12.82
N THR A 97 -4.13 -14.38 12.70
CA THR A 97 -2.99 -13.47 12.48
C THR A 97 -2.79 -12.44 13.59
N SER A 98 -3.72 -12.37 14.55
CA SER A 98 -3.64 -11.50 15.74
C SER A 98 -2.87 -12.17 16.88
#